data_AF-A0A934A2S8-F1
#
_entry.id   AF-A0A934A2S8-F1
#
_cell.length_a   1.000
_cell.length_b   1.000
_cell.length_c   1.000
_cell.angle_alpha   90.00
_cell.angle_beta   90.00
_cell.angle_gamma   90.00
#
_symmetry.space_group_name_H-M   'P 1'
#
loop_
_entity.id
_entity.type
_entity.pdbx_description
1 polymer ?
#
loop_
_entity_poly.entity_id
_entity_poly.type
_entity_poly.pdbx_seq_one_letter_code
_entity_poly.pdbx_strand_id
1 'polypeptide(L)'
;MRHSISLLLSLLCLFPTLASARDDGSTDDDEALDGKSPASDKARSQPQDGKTPAGATAKQESPSGLVGLVVTPRDPGANEAAAALELALTEAVSADGRLTPVDLLAKLGGEPVGAGPSDAVLEFFKKGKDAYDNLDLGVAAKEYLEGLKLMLDDPSTARPTEVARALTLAGASHLLNGENAKASGAFRRATLIGPEFVPNPEEFSPDILSAYEEARKAVASGEKGNLTLTSNVSPTLVLVDGSDRGVAPLTLKGLGVGRHHVLLESRGFQPWAKFI
;
A
#
# COMPACT_ATOMS: atom_id res chain seq x y z
N MET A 1 4.19 29.81 15.69
CA MET A 1 3.13 29.61 16.70
C MET A 1 3.07 28.12 17.01
N ARG A 2 3.29 27.73 18.27
CA ARG A 2 3.29 26.32 18.69
C ARG A 2 1.86 25.94 19.07
N HIS A 3 1.23 25.06 18.30
CA HIS A 3 -0.05 24.47 18.70
C HIS A 3 0.20 23.10 19.32
N SER A 4 -0.08 23.03 20.62
CA SER A 4 -0.14 21.81 21.41
C SER A 4 -1.53 21.20 21.20
N ILE A 5 -1.61 19.93 20.83
CA ILE A 5 -2.88 19.22 20.60
C ILE A 5 -3.01 18.14 21.68
N SER A 6 -4.10 18.24 22.44
CA SER A 6 -4.45 17.40 23.58
C SER A 6 -5.27 16.19 23.09
N LEU A 7 -4.88 14.98 23.49
CA LEU A 7 -5.55 13.72 23.11
C LEU A 7 -6.48 13.28 24.24
N LEU A 8 -7.80 13.21 23.97
CA LEU A 8 -8.80 12.73 24.93
C LEU A 8 -9.20 11.29 24.58
N LEU A 9 -8.99 10.37 25.52
CA LEU A 9 -9.30 8.95 25.41
C LEU A 9 -10.70 8.69 26.03
N SER A 10 -11.65 8.16 25.26
CA SER A 10 -12.94 7.71 25.80
C SER A 10 -13.25 6.29 25.32
N LEU A 11 -13.48 5.42 26.29
CA LEU A 11 -13.68 3.99 26.19
C LEU A 11 -15.18 3.70 26.41
N LEU A 12 -15.88 3.15 25.43
CA LEU A 12 -17.20 2.55 25.66
C LEU A 12 -17.32 1.25 24.85
N CYS A 13 -17.51 0.14 25.56
CA CYS A 13 -17.80 -1.19 25.02
C CYS A 13 -19.31 -1.41 24.96
N LEU A 14 -19.82 -2.09 23.91
CA LEU A 14 -20.80 -3.18 24.07
C LEU A 14 -20.90 -4.01 22.77
N PHE A 15 -21.01 -5.33 22.96
CA PHE A 15 -21.04 -6.43 21.98
C PHE A 15 -22.50 -6.91 21.72
N PRO A 16 -22.78 -7.94 20.89
CA PRO A 16 -23.86 -7.93 19.89
C PRO A 16 -24.97 -8.98 20.17
N THR A 17 -25.97 -9.08 19.28
CA THR A 17 -26.88 -10.24 19.26
C THR A 17 -27.14 -10.70 17.82
N LEU A 18 -27.06 -12.03 17.62
CA LEU A 18 -27.20 -12.75 16.36
C LEU A 18 -28.45 -13.66 16.41
N ALA A 19 -29.07 -13.85 15.24
CA ALA A 19 -29.81 -15.04 14.76
C ALA A 19 -31.11 -15.53 15.44
N SER A 20 -32.16 -15.79 14.65
CA SER A 20 -32.61 -17.17 14.33
C SER A 20 -33.75 -17.17 13.29
N ALA A 21 -33.78 -18.26 12.52
CA ALA A 21 -34.72 -18.63 11.47
C ALA A 21 -36.06 -19.20 11.97
N ARG A 22 -37.01 -19.35 11.02
CA ARG A 22 -37.78 -20.56 10.66
C ARG A 22 -39.28 -20.26 10.46
N ASP A 23 -39.83 -20.60 9.29
CA ASP A 23 -41.10 -21.35 9.22
C ASP A 23 -41.29 -22.02 7.85
N ASP A 24 -41.76 -23.27 7.87
CA ASP A 24 -42.08 -24.16 6.76
C ASP A 24 -43.61 -24.17 6.54
N GLY A 25 -44.10 -24.38 5.31
CA GLY A 25 -45.52 -24.71 5.11
C GLY A 25 -46.03 -24.67 3.67
N SER A 26 -46.01 -25.84 3.02
CA SER A 26 -46.83 -26.38 1.91
C SER A 26 -48.00 -25.56 1.33
N THR A 27 -48.27 -25.67 0.02
CA THR A 27 -49.17 -26.68 -0.60
C THR A 27 -49.14 -26.56 -2.14
N ASP A 28 -49.29 -27.70 -2.79
CA ASP A 28 -49.24 -28.01 -4.23
C ASP A 28 -50.36 -27.36 -5.08
N ASP A 29 -50.11 -27.17 -6.39
CA ASP A 29 -50.81 -27.89 -7.48
C ASP A 29 -50.58 -27.27 -8.88
N ASP A 30 -50.25 -28.17 -9.83
CA ASP A 30 -50.58 -28.23 -11.26
C ASP A 30 -50.20 -27.10 -12.25
N GLU A 31 -49.29 -27.40 -13.19
CA GLU A 31 -49.64 -27.73 -14.59
C GLU A 31 -48.38 -27.98 -15.43
N ALA A 32 -48.33 -29.14 -16.07
CA ALA A 32 -47.31 -29.54 -17.03
C ALA A 32 -47.75 -29.16 -18.45
N LEU A 33 -46.85 -28.60 -19.27
CA LEU A 33 -46.88 -28.77 -20.72
C LEU A 33 -45.48 -28.76 -21.34
N ASP A 34 -45.08 -29.95 -21.79
CA ASP A 34 -44.07 -30.24 -22.82
C ASP A 34 -44.34 -29.50 -24.14
N GLY A 35 -43.28 -29.22 -24.91
CA GLY A 35 -43.47 -29.10 -26.37
C GLY A 35 -42.47 -28.28 -27.18
N LYS A 36 -41.30 -28.88 -27.46
CA LYS A 36 -40.74 -29.07 -28.81
C LYS A 36 -40.67 -27.87 -29.79
N SER A 37 -39.43 -27.52 -30.12
CA SER A 37 -38.99 -26.91 -31.39
C SER A 37 -39.61 -27.57 -32.63
N PRO A 38 -39.76 -26.83 -33.76
CA PRO A 38 -38.83 -27.12 -34.85
C PRO A 38 -38.38 -25.89 -35.65
N ALA A 39 -37.26 -26.10 -36.34
CA ALA A 39 -36.64 -25.22 -37.31
C ALA A 39 -37.17 -25.40 -38.75
N SER A 40 -36.89 -24.38 -39.57
CA SER A 40 -36.70 -24.38 -41.04
C SER A 40 -37.94 -24.19 -41.93
N ASP A 41 -37.96 -23.14 -42.78
CA ASP A 41 -37.50 -23.24 -44.18
C ASP A 41 -37.39 -21.86 -44.89
N LYS A 42 -36.66 -21.88 -46.00
CA LYS A 42 -36.00 -20.85 -46.82
C LYS A 42 -36.88 -19.89 -47.64
N ALA A 43 -36.30 -18.72 -47.98
CA ALA A 43 -36.15 -18.18 -49.36
C ALA A 43 -35.27 -16.90 -49.30
N ARG A 44 -33.98 -16.93 -49.70
CA ARG A 44 -33.37 -16.77 -51.05
C ARG A 44 -33.37 -15.35 -51.63
N SER A 45 -32.19 -14.71 -51.59
CA SER A 45 -31.59 -13.94 -52.71
C SER A 45 -30.13 -13.55 -52.38
N GLN A 46 -29.19 -13.89 -53.29
CA GLN A 46 -27.80 -13.41 -53.33
C GLN A 46 -27.70 -12.14 -54.21
N PRO A 47 -26.51 -11.63 -54.56
CA PRO A 47 -25.71 -10.64 -53.84
C PRO A 47 -25.67 -9.30 -54.63
N GLN A 48 -25.45 -8.17 -53.96
CA GLN A 48 -25.12 -6.93 -54.66
C GLN A 48 -23.79 -6.39 -54.15
N ASP A 49 -22.87 -6.26 -55.10
CA ASP A 49 -21.56 -5.64 -55.00
C ASP A 49 -21.69 -4.20 -54.46
N GLY A 50 -21.34 -4.03 -53.20
CA GLY A 50 -21.28 -2.75 -52.50
C GLY A 50 -19.87 -2.48 -52.03
N LYS A 51 -19.09 -1.83 -52.90
CA LYS A 51 -17.76 -1.25 -52.67
C LYS A 51 -17.65 -0.57 -51.29
N THR A 52 -17.00 -1.22 -50.33
CA THR A 52 -16.61 -0.61 -49.04
C THR A 52 -15.61 0.51 -49.31
N PRO A 53 -15.86 1.77 -48.90
CA PRO A 53 -14.78 2.71 -48.72
C PRO A 53 -14.05 2.32 -47.43
N ALA A 54 -12.84 1.78 -47.60
CA ALA A 54 -11.80 1.88 -46.59
C ALA A 54 -11.54 3.36 -46.27
N GLY A 55 -11.28 3.65 -44.99
CA GLY A 55 -10.71 4.94 -44.59
C GLY A 55 -11.65 5.83 -43.78
N ALA A 56 -11.94 5.41 -42.55
CA ALA A 56 -12.07 6.35 -41.46
C ALA A 56 -11.20 5.81 -40.31
N THR A 57 -9.89 5.96 -40.46
CA THR A 57 -9.00 5.97 -39.30
C THR A 57 -9.54 7.10 -38.44
N ALA A 58 -10.23 6.76 -37.35
CA ALA A 58 -10.59 7.73 -36.33
C ALA A 58 -9.27 8.37 -35.91
N LYS A 59 -9.07 9.61 -36.35
CA LYS A 59 -7.94 10.45 -35.98
C LYS A 59 -8.05 10.56 -34.46
N GLN A 60 -7.26 9.80 -33.71
CA GLN A 60 -7.11 9.99 -32.28
C GLN A 60 -6.72 11.45 -32.10
N GLU A 61 -7.69 12.27 -31.72
CA GLU A 61 -7.45 13.65 -31.31
C GLU A 61 -6.43 13.58 -30.19
N SER A 62 -5.29 14.24 -30.39
CA SER A 62 -4.29 14.39 -29.35
C SER A 62 -4.97 14.98 -28.10
N PRO A 63 -4.63 14.50 -26.88
CA PRO A 63 -5.30 14.94 -25.66
C PRO A 63 -5.27 16.46 -25.59
N SER A 64 -6.44 17.09 -25.63
CA SER A 64 -6.56 18.54 -25.88
C SER A 64 -6.85 19.35 -24.63
N GLY A 65 -7.03 18.70 -23.47
CA GLY A 65 -7.24 19.37 -22.18
C GLY A 65 -6.42 18.77 -21.03
N LEU A 66 -5.68 19.62 -20.33
CA LEU A 66 -5.15 19.31 -19.00
C LEU A 66 -6.29 19.41 -17.98
N VAL A 67 -6.41 18.45 -17.07
CA VAL A 67 -7.45 18.47 -16.02
C VAL A 67 -6.84 18.24 -14.64
N GLY A 68 -7.17 19.13 -13.69
CA GLY A 68 -6.89 18.94 -12.27
C GLY A 68 -8.10 18.33 -11.58
N LEU A 69 -7.90 17.21 -10.88
CA LEU A 69 -8.97 16.52 -10.15
C LEU A 69 -8.74 16.64 -8.65
N VAL A 70 -9.75 17.16 -7.95
CA VAL A 70 -9.80 17.21 -6.49
C VAL A 70 -11.21 16.82 -6.06
N VAL A 71 -11.33 15.88 -5.14
CA VAL A 71 -12.61 15.47 -4.54
C VAL A 71 -12.64 15.94 -3.10
N THR A 72 -13.64 16.75 -2.75
CA THR A 72 -13.82 17.25 -1.37
C THR A 72 -15.02 16.56 -0.72
N PRO A 73 -14.82 15.83 0.39
CA PRO A 73 -15.91 15.20 1.12
C PRO A 73 -16.78 16.25 1.82
N ARG A 74 -18.09 15.98 1.93
CA ARG A 74 -19.04 16.87 2.62
C ARG A 74 -18.84 16.83 4.15
N ASP A 75 -18.48 15.67 4.68
CA ASP A 75 -18.26 15.40 6.10
C ASP A 75 -17.25 14.25 6.26
N PRO A 76 -16.66 14.04 7.46
CA PRO A 76 -15.64 13.01 7.66
C PRO A 76 -16.10 11.57 7.35
N GLY A 77 -17.40 11.28 7.44
CA GLY A 77 -17.96 9.97 7.09
C GLY A 77 -17.89 9.67 5.59
N ALA A 78 -17.73 10.70 4.75
CA ALA A 78 -17.57 10.58 3.31
C ALA A 78 -16.10 10.50 2.84
N ASN A 79 -15.13 10.55 3.75
CA ASN A 79 -13.69 10.61 3.40
C ASN A 79 -13.23 9.41 2.56
N GLU A 80 -13.65 8.19 2.92
CA GLU A 80 -13.31 6.97 2.20
C GLU A 80 -13.92 6.94 0.79
N ALA A 81 -15.21 7.28 0.68
CA ALA A 81 -15.90 7.40 -0.60
C ALA A 81 -15.29 8.49 -1.50
N ALA A 82 -14.86 9.62 -0.91
CA ALA A 82 -14.19 10.70 -1.63
C ALA A 82 -12.82 10.25 -2.16
N ALA A 83 -12.01 9.57 -1.35
CA ALA A 83 -10.72 9.02 -1.79
C ALA A 83 -10.90 7.99 -2.92
N ALA A 84 -11.85 7.07 -2.77
CA ALA A 84 -12.16 6.06 -3.80
C ALA A 84 -12.65 6.71 -5.11
N LEU A 85 -13.53 7.73 -5.01
CA LEU A 85 -14.00 8.47 -6.18
C LEU A 85 -12.85 9.23 -6.87
N GLU A 86 -11.94 9.81 -6.10
CA GLU A 86 -10.78 10.52 -6.65
C GLU A 86 -9.84 9.58 -7.42
N LEU A 87 -9.58 8.38 -6.89
CA LEU A 87 -8.83 7.34 -7.58
C LEU A 87 -9.55 6.91 -8.87
N ALA A 88 -10.83 6.54 -8.78
CA ALA A 88 -11.61 6.06 -9.92
C ALA A 88 -11.72 7.11 -11.04
N LEU A 89 -11.94 8.39 -10.70
CA LEU A 89 -11.98 9.47 -11.67
C LEU A 89 -10.61 9.69 -12.33
N THR A 90 -9.52 9.53 -11.59
CA THR A 90 -8.16 9.65 -12.16
C THR A 90 -7.87 8.55 -13.15
N GLU A 91 -8.23 7.31 -12.81
CA GLU A 91 -8.10 6.15 -13.71
C GLU A 91 -8.96 6.34 -14.95
N ALA A 92 -10.22 6.76 -14.80
CA ALA A 92 -11.13 7.01 -15.90
C ALA A 92 -10.63 8.12 -16.85
N VAL A 93 -10.16 9.24 -16.28
CA VAL A 93 -9.55 10.35 -17.04
C VAL A 93 -8.30 9.88 -17.79
N SER A 94 -7.45 9.08 -17.14
CA SER A 94 -6.24 8.54 -17.76
C SER A 94 -6.56 7.56 -18.89
N ALA A 95 -7.60 6.75 -18.74
CA ALA A 95 -8.02 5.74 -19.71
C ALA A 95 -8.74 6.34 -20.94
N ASP A 96 -9.47 7.45 -20.76
CA ASP A 96 -10.23 8.12 -21.83
C ASP A 96 -9.33 8.70 -22.93
N GLY A 97 -8.09 9.08 -22.61
CA GLY A 97 -7.07 9.51 -23.56
C GLY A 97 -7.31 10.88 -24.21
N ARG A 98 -8.50 11.50 -24.03
CA ARG A 98 -8.78 12.88 -24.49
C ARG A 98 -8.34 13.94 -23.48
N LEU A 99 -8.25 13.56 -22.21
CA LEU A 99 -7.84 14.39 -21.09
C LEU A 99 -6.53 13.86 -20.49
N THR A 100 -5.66 14.78 -20.07
CA THR A 100 -4.44 14.42 -19.34
C THR A 100 -4.57 14.90 -17.90
N PRO A 101 -4.56 13.98 -16.91
CA PRO A 101 -4.59 14.38 -15.52
C PRO A 101 -3.30 15.14 -15.17
N VAL A 102 -3.47 16.23 -14.44
CA VAL A 102 -2.38 17.05 -13.95
C VAL A 102 -1.89 16.51 -12.62
N ASP A 103 -0.58 16.30 -12.50
CA ASP A 103 0.05 16.15 -11.19
C ASP A 103 -0.02 17.51 -10.45
N LEU A 104 -1.02 17.62 -9.58
CA LEU A 104 -1.28 18.83 -8.81
C LEU A 104 -0.10 19.16 -7.89
N LEU A 105 0.57 18.16 -7.31
CA LEU A 105 1.69 18.39 -6.41
C LEU A 105 2.84 19.03 -7.18
N ALA A 106 3.23 18.44 -8.31
CA ALA A 106 4.27 18.98 -9.17
C ALA A 106 3.93 20.38 -9.71
N LYS A 107 2.67 20.63 -10.10
CA LYS A 107 2.24 21.97 -10.54
C LYS A 107 2.29 23.03 -9.45
N LEU A 108 2.13 22.63 -8.19
CA LEU A 108 2.25 23.50 -7.03
C LEU A 108 3.70 23.62 -6.52
N GLY A 109 4.66 23.01 -7.22
CA GLY A 109 6.08 23.05 -6.86
C GLY A 109 6.46 22.09 -5.74
N GLY A 110 5.63 21.09 -5.46
CA GLY A 110 5.96 20.00 -4.55
C GLY A 110 6.85 18.94 -5.20
N GLU A 111 7.52 18.16 -4.36
CA GLU A 111 8.40 17.08 -4.80
C GLU A 111 7.60 15.80 -5.06
N PRO A 112 7.97 15.01 -6.08
CA PRO A 112 7.25 13.79 -6.41
C PRO A 112 7.28 12.78 -5.26
N VAL A 113 6.11 12.22 -4.97
CA VAL A 113 5.94 11.15 -3.99
C VAL A 113 6.59 9.87 -4.52
N GLY A 114 7.35 9.17 -3.68
CA GLY A 114 7.88 7.84 -4.03
C GLY A 114 9.17 7.83 -4.86
N ALA A 115 9.97 8.91 -4.83
CA ALA A 115 11.30 8.96 -5.47
C ALA A 115 12.24 7.81 -5.03
N GLY A 116 11.94 7.17 -3.90
CA GLY A 116 12.74 6.09 -3.32
C GLY A 116 13.96 6.60 -2.56
N PRO A 117 14.81 5.71 -2.04
CA PRO A 117 16.01 6.10 -1.32
C PRO A 117 16.93 6.96 -2.19
N SER A 118 17.56 7.94 -1.55
CA SER A 118 18.55 8.79 -2.21
C SER A 118 19.78 8.00 -2.67
N ASP A 119 20.52 8.54 -3.64
CA ASP A 119 21.77 7.95 -4.11
C ASP A 119 22.77 7.70 -2.97
N ALA A 120 22.78 8.56 -1.95
CA ALA A 120 23.60 8.38 -0.76
C ALA A 120 23.23 7.10 0.03
N VAL A 121 21.93 6.82 0.19
CA VAL A 121 21.46 5.57 0.83
C VAL A 121 21.89 4.36 0.00
N LEU A 122 21.72 4.44 -1.32
CA LEU A 122 22.09 3.36 -2.23
C LEU A 122 23.60 3.08 -2.20
N GLU A 123 24.43 4.12 -2.04
CA GLU A 123 25.89 3.97 -1.89
C GLU A 123 26.24 3.20 -0.60
N PHE A 124 25.61 3.55 0.53
CA PHE A 124 25.78 2.81 1.79
C PHE A 124 25.34 1.35 1.67
N PHE A 125 24.21 1.08 1.01
CA PHE A 125 23.73 -0.29 0.82
C PHE A 125 24.63 -1.10 -0.11
N LYS A 126 25.21 -0.46 -1.12
CA LYS A 126 26.22 -1.08 -1.98
C LYS A 126 27.47 -1.44 -1.18
N LYS A 127 28.03 -0.50 -0.42
CA LYS A 127 29.20 -0.75 0.46
C LYS A 127 28.92 -1.85 1.48
N GLY A 128 27.72 -1.84 2.08
CA GLY A 128 27.27 -2.88 2.99
C GLY A 128 27.22 -4.25 2.32
N LYS A 129 26.72 -4.32 1.08
CA LYS A 129 26.69 -5.54 0.28
C LYS A 129 28.09 -6.04 -0.07
N ASP A 130 28.95 -5.16 -0.57
CA ASP A 130 30.33 -5.51 -0.92
C ASP A 130 31.09 -6.04 0.32
N ALA A 131 30.89 -5.42 1.49
CA ALA A 131 31.47 -5.90 2.75
C ALA A 131 30.87 -7.25 3.19
N TYR A 132 29.56 -7.45 3.01
CA TYR A 132 28.89 -8.72 3.35
C TYR A 132 29.43 -9.87 2.49
N ASP A 133 29.54 -9.64 1.17
CA ASP A 133 30.03 -10.62 0.20
C ASP A 133 31.52 -10.97 0.46
N ASN A 134 32.30 -10.03 1.02
CA ASN A 134 33.69 -10.24 1.44
C ASN A 134 33.85 -10.80 2.87
N LEU A 135 32.73 -11.09 3.57
CA LEU A 135 32.70 -11.54 4.97
C LEU A 135 33.24 -10.53 6.00
N ASP A 136 33.32 -9.26 5.63
CA ASP A 136 33.61 -8.13 6.52
C ASP A 136 32.34 -7.72 7.29
N LEU A 137 31.77 -8.65 8.05
CA LEU A 137 30.42 -8.56 8.63
C LEU A 137 30.21 -7.34 9.53
N GLY A 138 31.25 -6.94 10.29
CA GLY A 138 31.19 -5.73 11.12
C GLY A 138 31.06 -4.45 10.30
N VAL A 139 31.75 -4.37 9.16
CA VAL A 139 31.64 -3.25 8.21
C VAL A 139 30.29 -3.30 7.51
N ALA A 140 29.87 -4.49 7.05
CA ALA A 140 28.57 -4.68 6.41
C ALA A 140 27.42 -4.17 7.27
N ALA A 141 27.35 -4.61 8.53
CA ALA A 141 26.33 -4.15 9.48
C ALA A 141 26.35 -2.63 9.67
N LYS A 142 27.54 -2.03 9.82
CA LYS A 142 27.70 -0.59 9.99
C LYS A 142 27.19 0.19 8.78
N GLU A 143 27.59 -0.18 7.56
CA GLU A 143 27.22 0.53 6.34
C GLU A 143 25.69 0.47 6.10
N TYR A 144 25.06 -0.69 6.32
CA TYR A 144 23.60 -0.78 6.27
C TYR A 144 22.90 0.13 7.30
N LEU A 145 23.42 0.19 8.52
CA LEU A 145 22.85 1.04 9.58
C LEU A 145 23.03 2.54 9.31
N GLU A 146 24.14 2.96 8.71
CA GLU A 146 24.34 4.36 8.27
C GLU A 146 23.40 4.74 7.12
N GLY A 147 23.20 3.85 6.14
CA GLY A 147 22.20 4.06 5.08
C GLY A 147 20.77 4.15 5.66
N LEU A 148 20.42 3.27 6.60
CA LEU A 148 19.14 3.32 7.31
C LEU A 148 18.95 4.61 8.10
N LYS A 149 20.01 5.15 8.71
CA LYS A 149 19.94 6.43 9.43
C LYS A 149 19.52 7.56 8.49
N LEU A 150 20.06 7.62 7.29
CA LEU A 150 19.64 8.62 6.29
C LEU A 150 18.16 8.47 5.90
N MET A 151 17.65 7.23 5.78
CA MET A 151 16.22 7.01 5.53
C MET A 151 15.33 7.41 6.73
N LEU A 152 15.85 7.29 7.95
CA LEU A 152 15.14 7.76 9.14
C LEU A 152 15.11 9.30 9.22
N ASP A 153 16.13 9.97 8.67
CA ASP A 153 16.22 11.43 8.60
C ASP A 153 15.30 12.02 7.52
N ASP A 154 15.01 11.25 6.45
CA ASP A 154 13.98 11.56 5.46
C ASP A 154 12.96 10.40 5.31
N PRO A 155 11.96 10.33 6.21
CA PRO A 155 10.95 9.28 6.18
C PRO A 155 10.05 9.34 4.93
N SER A 156 10.01 10.45 4.21
CA SER A 156 9.11 10.64 3.07
C SER A 156 9.56 9.86 1.84
N THR A 157 10.87 9.59 1.74
CA THR A 157 11.49 8.79 0.67
C THR A 157 11.73 7.34 1.10
N ALA A 158 11.57 7.03 2.39
CA ALA A 158 11.77 5.70 2.93
C ALA A 158 10.68 4.72 2.46
N ARG A 159 11.10 3.60 1.85
CA ARG A 159 10.22 2.47 1.52
C ARG A 159 10.32 1.39 2.61
N PRO A 160 9.22 1.04 3.29
CA PRO A 160 9.26 0.10 4.42
C PRO A 160 9.82 -1.29 4.07
N THR A 161 9.55 -1.80 2.86
CA THR A 161 10.15 -3.05 2.35
C THR A 161 11.68 -2.98 2.24
N GLU A 162 12.23 -1.84 1.82
CA GLU A 162 13.67 -1.65 1.72
C GLU A 162 14.32 -1.44 3.09
N VAL A 163 13.64 -0.75 3.99
CA VAL A 163 14.04 -0.64 5.40
C VAL A 163 14.11 -2.03 6.02
N ALA A 164 13.09 -2.87 5.81
CA ALA A 164 13.07 -4.24 6.30
C ALA A 164 14.17 -5.10 5.68
N ARG A 165 14.43 -4.98 4.38
CA ARG A 165 15.54 -5.69 3.71
C ARG A 165 16.89 -5.28 4.28
N ALA A 166 17.17 -3.97 4.41
CA ALA A 166 18.43 -3.48 4.97
C ALA A 166 18.63 -3.87 6.43
N LEU A 167 17.56 -3.85 7.25
CA LEU A 167 17.59 -4.36 8.63
C LEU A 167 17.84 -5.87 8.67
N THR A 168 17.30 -6.63 7.72
CA THR A 168 17.52 -8.08 7.61
C THR A 168 18.97 -8.37 7.24
N LEU A 169 19.56 -7.63 6.30
CA LEU A 169 20.98 -7.75 5.95
C LEU A 169 21.90 -7.33 7.11
N ALA A 170 21.60 -6.25 7.82
CA ALA A 170 22.34 -5.89 9.03
C ALA A 170 22.21 -6.95 10.13
N GLY A 171 21.02 -7.53 10.30
CA GLY A 171 20.76 -8.62 11.24
C GLY A 171 21.52 -9.90 10.87
N ALA A 172 21.56 -10.25 9.57
CA ALA A 172 22.34 -11.36 9.05
C ALA A 172 23.84 -11.15 9.32
N SER A 173 24.38 -9.96 9.03
CA SER A 173 25.76 -9.61 9.37
C SER A 173 26.08 -9.81 10.84
N HIS A 174 25.20 -9.32 11.73
CA HIS A 174 25.35 -9.52 13.17
C HIS A 174 25.28 -11.00 13.58
N LEU A 175 24.35 -11.76 13.01
CA LEU A 175 24.18 -13.18 13.32
C LEU A 175 25.42 -13.98 12.96
N LEU A 176 25.91 -13.79 11.73
CA LEU A 176 27.11 -14.45 11.22
C LEU A 176 28.38 -14.04 12.00
N ASN A 177 28.38 -12.84 12.59
CA ASN A 177 29.47 -12.35 13.45
C ASN A 177 29.33 -12.79 14.93
N GLY A 178 28.34 -13.63 15.25
CA GLY A 178 28.07 -14.13 16.60
C GLY A 178 27.35 -13.13 17.53
N GLU A 179 26.92 -11.98 17.01
CA GLU A 179 26.27 -10.90 17.76
C GLU A 179 24.74 -11.11 17.84
N ASN A 180 24.32 -12.25 18.38
CA ASN A 180 22.93 -12.74 18.39
C ASN A 180 21.90 -11.70 18.90
N ALA A 181 22.24 -10.94 19.94
CA ALA A 181 21.34 -9.92 20.49
C ALA A 181 21.09 -8.76 19.50
N LYS A 182 22.12 -8.33 18.76
CA LYS A 182 21.99 -7.30 17.73
C LYS A 182 21.20 -7.83 16.54
N ALA A 183 21.46 -9.07 16.13
CA ALA A 183 20.74 -9.75 15.07
C ALA A 183 19.23 -9.83 15.36
N SER A 184 18.86 -10.37 16.54
CA SER A 184 17.46 -10.46 16.97
C SER A 184 16.77 -9.08 17.00
N GLY A 185 17.46 -8.06 17.51
CA GLY A 185 16.95 -6.69 17.51
C GLY A 185 16.70 -6.13 16.09
N ALA A 186 17.61 -6.40 15.15
CA ALA A 186 17.46 -5.99 13.76
C ALA A 186 16.30 -6.72 13.06
N PHE A 187 16.19 -8.04 13.22
CA PHE A 187 15.09 -8.83 12.65
C PHE A 187 13.74 -8.42 13.21
N ARG A 188 13.61 -8.19 14.52
CA ARG A 188 12.36 -7.69 15.12
C ARG A 188 11.94 -6.37 14.49
N ARG A 189 12.86 -5.43 14.31
CA ARG A 189 12.58 -4.14 13.64
C ARG A 189 12.19 -4.34 12.18
N ALA A 190 12.86 -5.24 11.46
CA ALA A 190 12.52 -5.55 10.08
C ALA A 190 11.08 -6.07 9.96
N THR A 191 10.69 -7.01 10.82
CA THR A 191 9.34 -7.60 10.82
C THR A 191 8.24 -6.63 11.26
N LEU A 192 8.58 -5.61 12.04
CA LEU A 192 7.65 -4.54 12.44
C LEU A 192 7.41 -3.55 11.28
N ILE A 193 8.49 -3.10 10.63
CA ILE A 193 8.44 -2.05 9.60
C ILE A 193 8.04 -2.62 8.23
N GLY A 194 8.40 -3.87 7.92
CA GLY A 194 8.02 -4.52 6.66
C GLY A 194 7.30 -5.84 6.93
N PRO A 195 6.05 -5.82 7.41
CA PRO A 195 5.30 -7.04 7.65
C PRO A 195 5.09 -7.86 6.36
N GLU A 196 5.02 -7.20 5.20
CA GLU A 196 4.91 -7.83 3.88
C GLU A 196 6.26 -8.28 3.30
N PHE A 197 7.38 -7.88 3.88
CA PHE A 197 8.71 -8.31 3.43
C PHE A 197 8.95 -9.77 3.80
N VAL A 198 9.23 -10.58 2.78
CA VAL A 198 9.60 -12.00 2.89
C VAL A 198 11.05 -12.15 2.43
N PRO A 199 11.98 -12.52 3.32
CA PRO A 199 13.36 -12.81 2.94
C PRO A 199 13.45 -13.93 1.90
N ASN A 200 14.23 -13.74 0.84
CA ASN A 200 14.43 -14.74 -0.21
C ASN A 200 15.40 -15.87 0.26
N PRO A 201 15.02 -17.15 0.20
CA PRO A 201 15.92 -18.26 0.54
C PRO A 201 17.18 -18.38 -0.32
N GLU A 202 17.21 -17.78 -1.50
CA GLU A 202 18.42 -17.72 -2.34
C GLU A 202 19.41 -16.64 -1.86
N GLU A 203 18.93 -15.63 -1.12
CA GLU A 203 19.75 -14.52 -0.60
C GLU A 203 20.18 -14.78 0.86
N PHE A 204 19.40 -15.53 1.63
CA PHE A 204 19.61 -15.74 3.06
C PHE A 204 19.76 -17.22 3.42
N SER A 205 20.74 -17.54 4.28
CA SER A 205 20.96 -18.91 4.75
C SER A 205 19.79 -19.42 5.61
N PRO A 206 19.60 -20.75 5.75
CA PRO A 206 18.56 -21.32 6.59
C PRO A 206 18.56 -20.80 8.04
N ASP A 207 19.74 -20.56 8.61
CA ASP A 207 19.89 -20.04 9.98
C ASP A 207 19.36 -18.61 10.10
N ILE A 208 19.62 -17.76 9.10
CA ILE A 208 19.09 -16.38 9.05
C ILE A 208 17.57 -16.41 8.90
N LEU A 209 17.05 -17.26 8.01
CA LEU A 209 15.60 -17.40 7.81
C LEU A 209 14.91 -17.87 9.09
N SER A 210 15.48 -18.84 9.79
CA SER A 210 14.95 -19.33 11.07
C SER A 210 14.92 -18.21 12.11
N ALA A 211 16.03 -17.47 12.28
CA ALA A 211 16.11 -16.36 13.22
C ALA A 211 15.12 -15.22 12.88
N TYR A 212 14.91 -14.94 11.59
CA TYR A 212 13.93 -13.96 11.13
C TYR A 212 12.49 -14.40 11.46
N GLU A 213 12.13 -15.66 11.20
CA GLU A 213 10.80 -16.19 11.52
C GLU A 213 10.54 -16.26 13.03
N GLU A 214 11.56 -16.56 13.83
CA GLU A 214 11.48 -16.45 15.29
C GLU A 214 11.20 -15.01 15.73
N ALA A 215 11.89 -14.03 15.15
CA ALA A 215 11.65 -12.61 15.42
C ALA A 215 10.23 -12.19 15.03
N ARG A 216 9.74 -12.64 13.87
CA ARG A 216 8.38 -12.39 13.38
C ARG A 216 7.33 -12.95 14.36
N LYS A 217 7.49 -14.20 14.81
CA LYS A 217 6.61 -14.83 15.80
C LYS A 217 6.61 -14.06 17.12
N ALA A 218 7.77 -13.61 17.58
CA ALA A 218 7.90 -12.82 18.81
C ALA A 218 7.21 -11.45 18.71
N VAL A 219 7.28 -10.78 17.55
CA VAL A 219 6.55 -9.53 17.30
C VAL A 219 5.04 -9.78 17.20
N ALA A 220 4.64 -10.89 16.58
CA ALA A 220 3.24 -11.27 16.45
C ALA A 220 2.57 -11.53 17.82
N SER A 221 3.26 -12.22 18.74
CA SER A 221 2.77 -12.52 20.10
C SER A 221 3.07 -11.46 21.15
N GLY A 222 3.87 -10.44 20.81
CA GLY A 222 4.24 -9.36 21.71
C GLY A 222 3.10 -8.39 22.04
N GLU A 223 3.40 -7.45 22.92
CA GLU A 223 2.48 -6.38 23.31
C GLU A 223 1.98 -5.59 22.10
N LYS A 224 0.71 -5.17 22.18
CA LYS A 224 0.04 -4.39 21.14
C LYS A 224 -0.36 -3.02 21.67
N GLY A 225 -0.25 -2.02 20.80
CA GLY A 225 -0.70 -0.66 21.02
C GLY A 225 -1.77 -0.23 20.02
N ASN A 226 -2.29 0.96 20.26
CA ASN A 226 -3.23 1.63 19.37
C ASN A 226 -2.61 2.93 18.85
N LEU A 227 -2.88 3.27 17.60
CA LEU A 227 -2.42 4.48 16.94
C LEU A 227 -3.62 5.24 16.40
N THR A 228 -3.80 6.48 16.84
CA THR A 228 -4.85 7.38 16.32
C THR A 228 -4.21 8.43 15.44
N LEU A 229 -4.69 8.56 14.21
CA LEU A 229 -4.20 9.48 13.20
C LEU A 229 -5.33 10.41 12.78
N THR A 230 -5.06 11.71 12.83
CA THR A 230 -6.00 12.77 12.45
C THR A 230 -5.28 13.73 11.52
N SER A 231 -5.92 14.09 10.41
CA SER A 231 -5.41 15.04 9.43
C SER A 231 -6.30 16.29 9.41
N ASN A 232 -5.70 17.45 9.18
CA ASN A 232 -6.42 18.70 8.91
C ASN A 232 -6.77 18.87 7.42
N VAL A 233 -6.27 17.97 6.57
CA VAL A 233 -6.61 17.86 5.15
C VAL A 233 -7.51 16.63 4.98
N SER A 234 -8.45 16.67 4.04
CA SER A 234 -9.31 15.52 3.73
C SER A 234 -9.68 15.51 2.24
N PRO A 235 -9.71 14.33 1.60
CA PRO A 235 -9.34 13.03 2.15
C PRO A 235 -7.80 12.88 2.30
N THR A 236 -7.35 12.16 3.34
CA THR A 236 -5.91 11.84 3.55
C THR A 236 -5.73 10.34 3.68
N LEU A 237 -5.04 9.74 2.71
CA LEU A 237 -4.65 8.33 2.74
C LEU A 237 -3.61 8.09 3.83
N VAL A 238 -3.73 6.96 4.51
CA VAL A 238 -2.89 6.58 5.64
C VAL A 238 -2.20 5.27 5.31
N LEU A 239 -0.88 5.32 5.15
CA LEU A 239 -0.04 4.14 5.01
C LEU A 239 0.75 3.94 6.30
N VAL A 240 0.76 2.71 6.82
CA VAL A 240 1.54 2.32 7.99
C VAL A 240 2.34 1.07 7.67
N ASP A 241 3.66 1.17 7.79
CA ASP A 241 4.61 0.11 7.47
C ASP A 241 4.51 -0.37 6.01
N GLY A 242 4.11 0.55 5.12
CA GLY A 242 3.97 0.31 3.69
C GLY A 242 2.60 -0.23 3.27
N SER A 243 1.78 -0.66 4.22
CA SER A 243 0.42 -1.12 3.96
C SER A 243 -0.58 0.04 4.03
N ASP A 244 -1.48 0.13 3.06
CA ASP A 244 -2.65 1.02 3.11
C ASP A 244 -3.58 0.63 4.27
N ARG A 245 -3.90 1.60 5.12
CA ARG A 245 -4.75 1.43 6.30
C ARG A 245 -6.08 2.17 6.20
N GLY A 246 -6.34 2.89 5.11
CA GLY A 246 -7.55 3.67 4.88
C GLY A 246 -7.32 5.18 4.95
N VAL A 247 -8.37 5.93 5.35
CA VAL A 247 -8.39 7.40 5.27
C VAL A 247 -8.54 8.02 6.66
N ALA A 248 -7.80 9.10 6.95
CA ALA A 248 -7.91 9.82 8.21
C ALA A 248 -9.25 10.57 8.32
N PRO A 249 -9.83 10.74 9.53
CA PRO A 249 -9.33 10.26 10.83
C PRO A 249 -9.49 8.74 11.00
N LEU A 250 -8.44 8.10 11.50
CA LEU A 250 -8.35 6.63 11.61
C LEU A 250 -7.76 6.22 12.95
N THR A 251 -8.32 5.17 13.57
CA THR A 251 -7.73 4.53 14.76
C THR A 251 -7.36 3.09 14.45
N LEU A 252 -6.06 2.81 14.43
CA LEU A 252 -5.50 1.48 14.30
C LEU A 252 -5.35 0.84 15.67
N LYS A 253 -5.80 -0.40 15.78
CA LYS A 253 -5.69 -1.22 16.99
C LYS A 253 -4.81 -2.43 16.71
N GLY A 254 -4.17 -2.96 17.74
CA GLY A 254 -3.41 -4.19 17.61
C GLY A 254 -2.06 -4.03 16.89
N LEU A 255 -1.51 -2.81 16.84
CA LEU A 255 -0.20 -2.57 16.25
C LEU A 255 0.87 -3.10 17.20
N GLY A 256 1.90 -3.81 16.70
CA GLY A 256 2.99 -4.28 17.56
C GLY A 256 3.67 -3.11 18.28
N VAL A 257 4.11 -3.27 19.53
CA VAL A 257 4.89 -2.22 20.17
C VAL A 257 6.27 -2.14 19.53
N GLY A 258 6.58 -0.98 18.94
CA GLY A 258 7.83 -0.76 18.22
C GLY A 258 7.82 0.57 17.46
N ARG A 259 8.84 0.76 16.63
CA ARG A 259 8.95 1.92 15.75
C ARG A 259 8.25 1.62 14.44
N HIS A 260 7.28 2.43 14.05
CA HIS A 260 6.47 2.27 12.85
C HIS A 260 6.67 3.41 11.87
N HIS A 261 6.67 3.09 10.58
CA HIS A 261 6.67 4.12 9.54
C HIS A 261 5.24 4.53 9.24
N VAL A 262 4.94 5.82 9.35
CA VAL A 262 3.63 6.38 9.01
C VAL A 262 3.81 7.39 7.89
N LEU A 263 3.03 7.23 6.84
CA LEU A 263 2.99 8.10 5.67
C LEU A 263 1.54 8.54 5.44
N LEU A 264 1.35 9.85 5.33
CA LEU A 264 0.07 10.49 5.08
C LEU A 264 0.14 11.22 3.73
N GLU A 265 -0.78 10.86 2.83
CA GLU A 265 -0.81 11.40 1.47
C GLU A 265 -2.16 12.08 1.19
N SER A 266 -2.11 13.23 0.54
CA SER A 266 -3.29 13.99 0.12
C SER A 266 -2.97 14.71 -1.17
N ARG A 267 -3.93 14.81 -2.09
CA ARG A 267 -3.64 15.37 -3.40
C ARG A 267 -3.31 16.85 -3.37
N GLY A 268 -2.23 17.21 -4.07
CA GLY A 268 -1.73 18.58 -4.11
C GLY A 268 -0.99 19.02 -2.85
N PHE A 269 -0.76 18.11 -1.89
CA PHE A 269 0.00 18.39 -0.67
C PHE A 269 1.27 17.54 -0.61
N GLN A 270 2.34 18.11 -0.05
CA GLN A 270 3.55 17.34 0.25
C GLN A 270 3.20 16.22 1.23
N PRO A 271 3.61 14.96 0.98
CA PRO A 271 3.38 13.89 1.93
C PRO A 271 4.00 14.21 3.27
N TRP A 272 3.30 13.83 4.33
CA TRP A 272 3.85 13.87 5.68
C TRP A 272 4.25 12.46 6.08
N ALA A 273 5.50 12.28 6.47
CA ALA A 273 6.01 10.97 6.88
C ALA A 273 6.81 11.05 8.17
N LYS A 274 6.71 10.02 9.01
CA LYS A 274 7.45 9.93 10.25
C LYS A 274 7.59 8.49 10.74
N PHE A 275 8.73 8.20 11.36
CA PHE A 275 8.86 7.03 12.22
C PHE A 275 8.42 7.37 13.65
N ILE A 276 7.40 6.68 14.17
CA ILE A 276 6.83 6.88 15.51
C ILE A 276 7.08 5.69 16.42
#